data_AF-A0A962JJL6-F1
#
_entry.id   AF-A0A962JJL6-F1
#
_cell.length_a   1.000
_cell.length_b   1.000
_cell.length_c   1.000
_cell.angle_alpha   90.00
_cell.angle_beta   90.00
_cell.angle_gamma   90.00
#
_symmetry.space_group_name_H-M   'P 1'
#
loop_
_entity.id
_entity.type
_entity.pdbx_description
1 polymer ?
#
loop_
_entity_poly.entity_id
_entity_poly.type
_entity_poly.pdbx_seq_one_letter_code
_entity_poly.pdbx_strand_id
1 'polypeptide(L)'
;MCDTPNMRKHSSEVVDGIEAAPARAMLRAVGFTDEDFNKPQIGIASTWAMVTPCNMHINKLADEAEKGANAAGGKAVVFNTITISDGIANGTVGMKYSLVSREIIADSIEAVAGCEGFDGLVAIGGCDKNMPACIMGMARLNRPSIFVYGGTIKPGAGHTDIISVFEAVGQHAKGELNAIQVKQIEEVAIPGPGSCGGMYTANTMASAIEALGMSLPNSSAQNAVSDEKLSDCYRAGQQVLELLKQDIKPSDIMTKKAFENSIRVVIALGGSTNAVLHFLAMAHTVGVDLT
;
A
#
# COMPACT_ATOMS: atom_id res chain seq x y z
N MET A 1 -34.96 -15.56 -9.32
CA MET A 1 -34.61 -14.34 -8.58
C MET A 1 -33.11 -14.41 -8.39
N CYS A 2 -32.33 -13.54 -9.05
CA CYS A 2 -30.92 -13.43 -8.70
C CYS A 2 -30.88 -12.78 -7.31
N ASP A 3 -30.41 -13.52 -6.30
CA ASP A 3 -30.12 -12.95 -5.00
C ASP A 3 -29.14 -11.79 -5.20
N THR A 4 -29.53 -10.58 -4.80
CA THR A 4 -28.65 -9.42 -4.83
C THR A 4 -27.48 -9.73 -3.89
N PRO A 5 -26.21 -9.66 -4.35
CA PRO A 5 -25.07 -9.96 -3.50
C PRO A 5 -25.07 -9.09 -2.24
N ASN A 6 -24.99 -9.71 -1.05
CA ASN A 6 -24.83 -8.96 0.19
C ASN A 6 -23.42 -8.35 0.24
N MET A 7 -23.31 -7.07 -0.11
CA MET A 7 -22.07 -6.30 -0.08
C MET A 7 -21.80 -5.63 1.28
N ARG A 8 -22.74 -5.71 2.23
CA ARG A 8 -22.67 -5.03 3.54
C ARG A 8 -22.53 -6.03 4.69
N LYS A 9 -21.73 -7.09 4.49
CA LYS A 9 -21.60 -8.20 5.46
C LYS A 9 -21.06 -7.76 6.82
N HIS A 10 -20.28 -6.68 6.86
CA HIS A 10 -19.61 -6.21 8.08
C HIS A 10 -20.18 -4.87 8.54
N SER A 11 -20.42 -3.94 7.60
CA SER A 11 -20.89 -2.60 7.99
C SER A 11 -22.31 -2.62 8.54
N SER A 12 -23.16 -3.55 8.12
CA SER A 12 -24.52 -3.69 8.65
C SER A 12 -24.52 -3.94 10.16
N GLU A 13 -23.55 -4.70 10.69
CA GLU A 13 -23.43 -4.98 12.12
C GLU A 13 -23.11 -3.72 12.94
N VAL A 14 -22.48 -2.73 12.30
CA VAL A 14 -22.07 -1.47 12.95
C VAL A 14 -23.15 -0.39 12.84
N VAL A 15 -23.91 -0.36 11.74
CA VAL A 15 -24.79 0.78 11.44
C VAL A 15 -26.27 0.47 11.28
N ASP A 16 -26.70 -0.80 11.25
CA ASP A 16 -28.12 -1.14 11.14
C ASP A 16 -28.76 -1.33 12.53
N GLY A 17 -30.08 -1.15 12.63
CA GLY A 17 -30.82 -1.30 13.89
C GLY A 17 -30.86 -0.05 14.78
N ILE A 18 -31.73 -0.05 15.78
CA ILE A 18 -31.90 1.09 16.69
C ILE A 18 -30.71 1.21 17.67
N GLU A 19 -30.16 0.06 18.05
CA GLU A 19 -29.00 -0.13 18.91
C GLU A 19 -27.72 0.51 18.34
N ALA A 20 -27.60 0.60 17.01
CA ALA A 20 -26.49 1.27 16.32
C ALA A 20 -26.63 2.80 16.24
N ALA A 21 -27.66 3.40 16.88
CA ALA A 21 -27.82 4.86 16.90
C ALA A 21 -26.58 5.63 17.42
N PRO A 22 -25.84 5.17 18.45
CA PRO A 22 -24.61 5.83 18.89
C PRO A 22 -23.52 5.82 17.80
N ALA A 23 -23.34 4.69 17.10
CA ALA A 23 -22.38 4.59 16.00
C ALA A 23 -22.75 5.53 14.84
N ARG A 24 -24.02 5.54 14.42
CA ARG A 24 -24.51 6.49 13.40
C ARG A 24 -24.35 7.94 13.83
N ALA A 25 -24.54 8.27 15.11
CA ALA A 25 -24.34 9.63 15.62
C ALA A 25 -22.88 10.09 15.45
N MET A 26 -21.90 9.21 15.75
CA MET A 26 -20.48 9.48 15.51
C MET A 26 -20.16 9.60 14.01
N LEU A 27 -20.68 8.69 13.18
CA LEU A 27 -20.44 8.68 11.73
C LEU A 27 -21.00 9.92 11.03
N ARG A 28 -22.12 10.48 11.50
CA ARG A 28 -22.65 11.76 10.98
C ARG A 28 -21.67 12.91 11.16
N ALA A 29 -20.92 12.94 12.27
CA ALA A 29 -19.95 14.00 12.51
C ALA A 29 -18.76 13.96 11.52
N VAL A 30 -18.48 12.80 10.93
CA VAL A 30 -17.48 12.63 9.86
C VAL A 30 -18.10 12.62 8.46
N GLY A 31 -19.35 13.10 8.32
CA GLY A 31 -19.97 13.36 7.02
C GLY A 31 -20.78 12.20 6.43
N PHE A 32 -21.27 11.26 7.24
CA PHE A 32 -22.27 10.28 6.79
C PHE A 32 -23.68 10.89 6.76
N THR A 33 -24.42 10.54 5.71
CA THR A 33 -25.85 10.82 5.56
C THR A 33 -26.69 9.56 5.74
N ASP A 34 -28.02 9.69 5.77
CA ASP A 34 -28.93 8.54 5.86
C ASP A 34 -28.78 7.56 4.69
N GLU A 35 -28.52 8.10 3.50
CA GLU A 35 -28.27 7.29 2.31
C GLU A 35 -26.97 6.50 2.41
N ASP A 36 -25.94 7.05 3.06
CA ASP A 36 -24.64 6.40 3.20
C ASP A 36 -24.69 5.17 4.09
N PHE A 37 -25.56 5.14 5.10
CA PHE A 37 -25.76 3.96 5.93
C PHE A 37 -26.36 2.78 5.17
N ASN A 38 -26.80 2.97 3.92
CA ASN A 38 -27.29 1.88 3.07
C ASN A 38 -26.25 1.38 2.05
N LYS A 39 -25.03 1.91 2.07
CA LYS A 39 -23.93 1.57 1.14
C LYS A 39 -22.88 0.67 1.81
N PRO A 40 -22.17 -0.17 1.03
CA PRO A 40 -20.98 -0.84 1.54
C PRO A 40 -19.91 0.17 1.94
N GLN A 41 -19.32 -0.03 3.10
CA GLN A 41 -18.30 0.88 3.65
C GLN A 41 -16.91 0.41 3.25
N ILE A 42 -16.12 1.30 2.67
CA ILE A 42 -14.79 0.99 2.11
C ILE A 42 -13.71 1.69 2.92
N GLY A 43 -12.82 0.92 3.54
CA GLY A 43 -11.65 1.46 4.21
C GLY A 43 -10.55 1.80 3.22
N ILE A 44 -10.12 3.06 3.16
CA ILE A 44 -8.96 3.50 2.39
C ILE A 44 -7.77 3.64 3.34
N ALA A 45 -6.93 2.61 3.40
CA ALA A 45 -5.77 2.54 4.28
C ALA A 45 -4.57 3.27 3.65
N SER A 46 -4.35 4.51 4.08
CA SER A 46 -3.22 5.35 3.66
C SER A 46 -2.00 5.13 4.54
N THR A 47 -0.82 5.04 3.92
CA THR A 47 0.48 5.06 4.62
C THR A 47 1.15 6.44 4.54
N TRP A 48 0.38 7.51 4.30
CA TRP A 48 0.91 8.86 4.16
C TRP A 48 1.64 9.33 5.42
N ALA A 49 2.81 9.95 5.22
CA ALA A 49 3.50 10.73 6.23
C ALA A 49 4.59 11.59 5.59
N MET A 50 4.94 12.70 6.24
CA MET A 50 6.04 13.57 5.84
C MET A 50 7.43 13.07 6.31
N VAL A 51 7.52 11.85 6.85
CA VAL A 51 8.79 11.27 7.32
C VAL A 51 9.66 10.72 6.18
N THR A 52 9.13 10.62 4.96
CA THR A 52 9.86 10.09 3.80
C THR A 52 9.26 10.55 2.46
N PRO A 53 10.08 10.77 1.42
CA PRO A 53 9.58 11.04 0.06
C PRO A 53 8.75 9.89 -0.50
N CYS A 54 8.93 8.65 -0.02
CA CYS A 54 8.19 7.48 -0.49
C CYS A 54 6.68 7.58 -0.22
N ASN A 55 6.27 8.37 0.78
CA ASN A 55 4.89 8.38 1.31
C ASN A 55 4.26 9.77 1.36
N MET A 56 5.04 10.85 1.20
CA MET A 56 4.56 12.22 1.40
C MET A 56 3.40 12.65 0.48
N HIS A 57 3.20 11.96 -0.64
CA HIS A 57 2.12 12.21 -1.62
C HIS A 57 0.91 11.27 -1.50
N ILE A 58 0.99 10.23 -0.66
CA ILE A 58 -0.02 9.17 -0.59
C ILE A 58 -1.38 9.69 -0.11
N ASN A 59 -1.45 10.81 0.61
CA ASN A 59 -2.73 11.42 0.98
C ASN A 59 -3.56 11.77 -0.26
N LYS A 60 -2.94 12.35 -1.29
CA LYS A 60 -3.64 12.68 -2.55
C LYS A 60 -4.10 11.42 -3.29
N LEU A 61 -3.31 10.35 -3.20
CA LEU A 61 -3.66 9.05 -3.79
C LEU A 61 -4.86 8.43 -3.07
N ALA A 62 -4.91 8.55 -1.74
CA ALA A 62 -6.03 8.11 -0.93
C ALA A 62 -7.31 8.89 -1.25
N ASP A 63 -7.22 10.21 -1.44
CA ASP A 63 -8.35 11.04 -1.88
C ASP A 63 -8.91 10.57 -3.24
N GLU A 64 -8.06 10.17 -4.19
CA GLU A 64 -8.51 9.62 -5.47
C GLU A 64 -9.18 8.25 -5.33
N ALA A 65 -8.62 7.36 -4.50
CA ALA A 65 -9.24 6.07 -4.21
C ALA A 65 -10.60 6.22 -3.53
N GLU A 66 -10.72 7.19 -2.60
CA GLU A 66 -11.99 7.54 -1.95
C GLU A 66 -13.04 7.99 -2.98
N LYS A 67 -12.66 8.92 -3.88
CA LYS A 67 -13.54 9.37 -4.97
C LYS A 67 -14.00 8.22 -5.85
N GLY A 68 -13.09 7.31 -6.21
CA GLY A 68 -13.39 6.14 -7.02
C GLY A 68 -14.40 5.20 -6.35
N ALA A 69 -14.20 4.89 -5.07
CA ALA A 69 -15.09 4.03 -4.30
C ALA A 69 -16.47 4.66 -4.08
N ASN A 70 -16.53 5.96 -3.76
CA ASN A 70 -17.79 6.69 -3.64
C ASN A 70 -18.56 6.74 -4.98
N ALA A 71 -17.86 6.99 -6.09
CA ALA A 71 -18.46 7.00 -7.43
C ALA A 71 -19.00 5.62 -7.87
N ALA A 72 -18.43 4.53 -7.36
CA ALA A 72 -18.87 3.17 -7.62
C ALA A 72 -20.03 2.68 -6.71
N GLY A 73 -20.57 3.56 -5.84
CA GLY A 73 -21.71 3.25 -4.98
C GLY A 73 -21.35 2.79 -3.57
N GLY A 74 -20.09 2.90 -3.15
CA GLY A 74 -19.68 2.71 -1.77
C GLY A 74 -19.77 3.99 -0.94
N LYS A 75 -19.47 3.87 0.36
CA LYS A 75 -19.10 4.99 1.24
C LYS A 75 -17.70 4.75 1.77
N ALA A 76 -16.73 5.48 1.23
CA ALA A 76 -15.34 5.35 1.61
C ALA A 76 -15.01 6.16 2.86
N VAL A 77 -14.08 5.64 3.67
CA VAL A 77 -13.50 6.31 4.83
C VAL A 77 -11.98 6.19 4.73
N VAL A 78 -11.30 7.31 4.61
CA VAL A 78 -9.85 7.36 4.62
C VAL A 78 -9.36 7.28 6.07
N PHE A 79 -8.43 6.37 6.33
CA PHE A 79 -7.70 6.29 7.59
C PHE A 79 -6.21 6.09 7.32
N ASN A 80 -5.37 6.33 8.33
CA ASN A 80 -3.93 6.29 8.17
C ASN A 80 -3.29 5.25 9.10
N THR A 81 -2.18 4.66 8.65
CA THR A 81 -1.26 3.87 9.46
C THR A 81 0.15 4.48 9.43
N ILE A 82 1.05 4.00 10.27
CA ILE A 82 2.42 4.50 10.34
C ILE A 82 3.22 4.13 9.08
N THR A 83 4.32 4.84 8.87
CA THR A 83 5.37 4.44 7.93
C THR A 83 6.71 4.92 8.45
N ILE A 84 7.79 4.38 7.89
CA ILE A 84 9.17 4.71 8.23
C ILE A 84 10.01 4.80 6.95
N SER A 85 11.24 5.27 7.06
CA SER A 85 12.16 5.33 5.93
C SER A 85 13.39 4.46 6.13
N ASP A 86 13.50 3.38 5.35
CA ASP A 86 14.71 2.57 5.31
C ASP A 86 15.91 3.39 4.81
N GLY A 87 15.69 4.30 3.84
CA GLY A 87 16.72 5.19 3.33
C GLY A 87 17.33 6.10 4.40
N ILE A 88 16.49 6.73 5.23
CA ILE A 88 16.96 7.63 6.32
C ILE A 88 17.52 6.84 7.50
N ALA A 89 16.92 5.71 7.85
CA ALA A 89 17.36 4.91 8.99
C ALA A 89 18.67 4.16 8.73
N ASN A 90 19.09 4.02 7.47
CA ASN A 90 20.25 3.23 7.08
C ASN A 90 21.53 3.70 7.79
N GLY A 91 22.34 2.75 8.26
CA GLY A 91 23.57 3.04 9.02
C GLY A 91 23.34 3.53 10.46
N THR A 92 22.10 3.61 10.95
CA THR A 92 21.79 4.06 12.31
C THR A 92 21.12 2.97 13.16
N VAL A 93 21.02 3.19 14.48
CA VAL A 93 20.25 2.30 15.39
C VAL A 93 18.76 2.22 15.00
N GLY A 94 18.24 3.24 14.30
CA GLY A 94 16.85 3.28 13.82
C GLY A 94 16.50 2.12 12.89
N MET A 95 17.47 1.55 12.17
CA MET A 95 17.24 0.42 11.27
C MET A 95 16.68 -0.82 11.98
N LYS A 96 16.88 -0.94 13.31
CA LYS A 96 16.26 -2.01 14.13
C LYS A 96 14.73 -1.95 14.14
N TYR A 97 14.14 -0.79 13.86
CA TYR A 97 12.69 -0.59 13.76
C TYR A 97 12.15 -0.81 12.35
N SER A 98 13.01 -1.14 11.37
CA SER A 98 12.60 -1.32 9.98
C SER A 98 11.59 -2.45 9.82
N LEU A 99 12.03 -3.69 10.06
CA LEU A 99 11.21 -4.86 9.78
C LEU A 99 9.96 -4.95 10.67
N VAL A 100 10.05 -4.52 11.93
CA VAL A 100 8.89 -4.54 12.85
C VAL A 100 7.77 -3.61 12.40
N SER A 101 8.07 -2.55 11.64
CA SER A 101 7.04 -1.68 11.06
C SER A 101 6.08 -2.44 10.15
N ARG A 102 6.52 -3.55 9.53
CA ARG A 102 5.66 -4.40 8.71
C ARG A 102 4.50 -4.97 9.53
N GLU A 103 4.80 -5.48 10.73
CA GLU A 103 3.78 -6.05 11.61
C GLU A 103 2.86 -4.96 12.15
N ILE A 104 3.43 -3.84 12.61
CA ILE A 104 2.64 -2.71 13.14
C ILE A 104 1.65 -2.19 12.09
N ILE A 105 2.08 -2.07 10.83
CA ILE A 105 1.21 -1.62 9.75
C ILE A 105 0.09 -2.64 9.48
N ALA A 106 0.42 -3.94 9.43
CA ALA A 106 -0.56 -5.00 9.23
C ALA A 106 -1.60 -5.01 10.36
N ASP A 107 -1.15 -5.00 11.61
CA ASP A 107 -1.98 -4.94 12.82
C ASP A 107 -2.86 -3.69 12.83
N SER A 108 -2.32 -2.54 12.41
CA SER A 108 -3.08 -1.27 12.37
C SER A 108 -4.21 -1.29 11.35
N ILE A 109 -3.96 -1.86 10.16
CA ILE A 109 -4.99 -2.01 9.12
C ILE A 109 -6.08 -2.97 9.59
N GLU A 110 -5.67 -4.11 10.16
CA GLU A 110 -6.57 -5.11 10.73
C GLU A 110 -7.45 -4.53 11.85
N ALA A 111 -6.85 -3.80 12.78
CA ALA A 111 -7.54 -3.20 13.91
C ALA A 111 -8.60 -2.19 13.47
N VAL A 112 -8.25 -1.24 12.59
CA VAL A 112 -9.20 -0.21 12.14
C VAL A 112 -10.32 -0.82 11.32
N ALA A 113 -10.01 -1.61 10.28
CA ALA A 113 -11.05 -2.14 9.42
C ALA A 113 -11.91 -3.21 10.12
N GLY A 114 -11.33 -3.97 11.05
CA GLY A 114 -12.08 -4.87 11.92
C GLY A 114 -13.06 -4.14 12.82
N CYS A 115 -12.60 -3.10 13.52
CA CYS A 115 -13.40 -2.29 14.45
C CYS A 115 -14.52 -1.50 13.76
N GLU A 116 -14.20 -0.80 12.67
CA GLU A 116 -15.15 0.04 11.93
C GLU A 116 -16.08 -0.77 11.00
N GLY A 117 -15.91 -2.09 10.93
CA GLY A 117 -16.76 -2.97 10.13
C GLY A 117 -16.70 -2.71 8.62
N PHE A 118 -15.56 -2.25 8.09
CA PHE A 118 -15.44 -1.99 6.65
C PHE A 118 -15.63 -3.27 5.82
N ASP A 119 -16.48 -3.20 4.80
CA ASP A 119 -16.82 -4.36 3.97
C ASP A 119 -15.69 -4.72 3.01
N GLY A 120 -14.97 -3.73 2.50
CA GLY A 120 -13.80 -3.91 1.63
C GLY A 120 -12.72 -2.86 1.87
N LEU A 121 -11.53 -3.09 1.30
CA LEU A 121 -10.37 -2.23 1.53
C LEU A 121 -9.61 -1.83 0.25
N VAL A 122 -9.14 -0.60 0.23
CA VAL A 122 -8.03 -0.18 -0.65
C VAL A 122 -6.86 0.18 0.25
N ALA A 123 -5.71 -0.46 0.08
CA ALA A 123 -4.51 -0.13 0.83
C ALA A 123 -3.43 0.46 -0.09
N ILE A 124 -2.87 1.61 0.31
CA ILE A 124 -1.88 2.34 -0.48
C ILE A 124 -0.54 2.36 0.25
N GLY A 125 0.46 1.69 -0.34
CA GLY A 125 1.81 1.55 0.22
C GLY A 125 2.87 2.18 -0.68
N GLY A 126 3.88 2.80 -0.08
CA GLY A 126 5.00 3.42 -0.80
C GLY A 126 6.35 2.76 -0.47
N CYS A 127 6.80 2.90 0.77
CA CYS A 127 8.12 2.45 1.22
C CYS A 127 8.20 0.93 1.45
N ASP A 128 9.41 0.38 1.42
CA ASP A 128 9.77 -1.04 1.45
C ASP A 128 8.81 -1.96 2.23
N LYS A 129 8.59 -1.67 3.52
CA LYS A 129 7.82 -2.55 4.41
C LYS A 129 6.30 -2.33 4.32
N ASN A 130 5.84 -1.24 3.71
CA ASN A 130 4.41 -0.94 3.56
C ASN A 130 3.73 -1.99 2.69
N MET A 131 4.33 -2.34 1.55
CA MET A 131 3.75 -3.26 0.56
C MET A 131 3.33 -4.60 1.18
N PRO A 132 4.25 -5.41 1.75
CA PRO A 132 3.85 -6.67 2.37
C PRO A 132 2.93 -6.49 3.56
N ALA A 133 3.07 -5.40 4.33
CA ALA A 133 2.22 -5.13 5.48
C ALA A 133 0.76 -4.87 5.11
N CYS A 134 0.54 -4.06 4.06
CA CYS A 134 -0.79 -3.81 3.52
C CYS A 134 -1.45 -5.11 3.06
N ILE A 135 -0.70 -5.95 2.33
CA ILE A 135 -1.20 -7.26 1.91
C ILE A 135 -1.54 -8.14 3.11
N MET A 136 -0.67 -8.21 4.11
CA MET A 136 -0.91 -9.00 5.33
C MET A 136 -2.16 -8.51 6.08
N GLY A 137 -2.31 -7.20 6.30
CA GLY A 137 -3.49 -6.63 6.97
C GLY A 137 -4.80 -6.92 6.23
N MET A 138 -4.81 -6.78 4.90
CA MET A 138 -5.97 -7.14 4.08
C MET A 138 -6.26 -8.64 4.10
N ALA A 139 -5.23 -9.49 4.02
CA ALA A 139 -5.37 -10.94 3.99
C ALA A 139 -5.85 -11.53 5.32
N ARG A 140 -5.46 -10.97 6.47
CA ARG A 140 -5.95 -11.41 7.79
C ARG A 140 -7.45 -11.20 7.97
N LEU A 141 -7.97 -10.06 7.49
CA LEU A 141 -9.41 -9.80 7.44
C LEU A 141 -10.12 -10.69 6.41
N ASN A 142 -9.40 -11.07 5.35
CA ASN A 142 -9.91 -11.81 4.20
C ASN A 142 -11.20 -11.21 3.63
N ARG A 143 -11.24 -9.88 3.53
CA ARG A 143 -12.34 -9.10 2.92
C ARG A 143 -11.94 -8.64 1.52
N PRO A 144 -12.88 -8.46 0.58
CA PRO A 144 -12.55 -7.98 -0.76
C PRO A 144 -11.70 -6.71 -0.73
N SER A 145 -10.54 -6.76 -1.38
CA SER A 145 -9.52 -5.73 -1.19
C SER A 145 -8.55 -5.62 -2.36
N ILE A 146 -7.95 -4.45 -2.51
CA ILE A 146 -6.96 -4.17 -3.55
C ILE A 146 -5.80 -3.33 -3.02
N PHE A 147 -4.57 -3.67 -3.42
CA PHE A 147 -3.37 -2.91 -3.11
C PHE A 147 -3.03 -1.93 -4.24
N VAL A 148 -2.61 -0.72 -3.88
CA VAL A 148 -2.08 0.28 -4.79
C VAL A 148 -0.68 0.68 -4.38
N TYR A 149 0.27 0.56 -5.30
CA TYR A 149 1.62 1.08 -5.10
C TYR A 149 1.64 2.60 -5.28
N GLY A 150 2.27 3.33 -4.35
CA GLY A 150 2.41 4.79 -4.40
C GLY A 150 3.24 5.31 -5.58
N GLY A 151 4.01 4.45 -6.24
CA GLY A 151 4.78 4.79 -7.43
C GLY A 151 6.24 5.12 -7.16
N THR A 152 7.06 4.91 -8.18
CA THR A 152 8.51 5.14 -8.10
C THR A 152 8.85 6.63 -8.23
N ILE A 153 9.94 7.05 -7.58
CA ILE A 153 10.52 8.37 -7.77
C ILE A 153 11.15 8.49 -9.17
N LYS A 154 11.16 9.70 -9.73
CA LYS A 154 11.98 10.01 -10.91
C LYS A 154 13.46 10.11 -10.50
N PRO A 155 14.42 9.78 -11.39
CA PRO A 155 15.82 9.98 -11.10
C PRO A 155 16.15 11.46 -10.91
N GLY A 156 17.11 11.73 -10.03
CA GLY A 156 17.69 13.05 -9.80
C GLY A 156 18.53 13.56 -10.98
N ALA A 157 19.07 14.77 -10.83
CA ALA A 157 19.92 15.36 -11.86
C ALA A 157 21.16 14.48 -12.14
N GLY A 158 21.49 14.28 -13.41
CA GLY A 158 22.58 13.38 -13.80
C GLY A 158 22.28 11.88 -13.60
N HIS A 159 21.00 11.49 -13.58
CA HIS A 159 20.56 10.12 -13.30
C HIS A 159 20.99 9.60 -11.91
N THR A 160 21.02 10.49 -10.93
CA THR A 160 21.35 10.17 -9.54
C THR A 160 20.15 9.61 -8.77
N ASP A 161 20.45 8.84 -7.73
CA ASP A 161 19.49 8.23 -6.81
C ASP A 161 20.08 8.06 -5.41
N ILE A 162 19.38 7.37 -4.51
CA ILE A 162 19.86 7.17 -3.14
C ILE A 162 21.17 6.36 -3.06
N ILE A 163 21.39 5.41 -3.99
CA ILE A 163 22.65 4.66 -4.03
C ILE A 163 23.80 5.56 -4.47
N SER A 164 23.57 6.47 -5.41
CA SER A 164 24.55 7.47 -5.82
C SER A 164 25.09 8.26 -4.60
N VAL A 165 24.21 8.59 -3.65
CA VAL A 165 24.60 9.28 -2.40
C VAL A 165 25.40 8.36 -1.48
N PHE A 166 24.99 7.09 -1.30
CA PHE A 166 25.76 6.13 -0.50
C PHE A 166 27.16 5.86 -1.08
N GLU A 167 27.27 5.74 -2.40
CA GLU A 167 28.53 5.57 -3.09
C GLU A 167 29.42 6.81 -2.95
N ALA A 168 28.86 8.02 -3.05
CA ALA A 168 29.59 9.27 -2.83
C ALA A 168 30.19 9.36 -1.41
N VAL A 169 29.46 8.91 -0.38
CA VAL A 169 29.99 8.79 0.99
C VAL A 169 31.16 7.81 1.05
N GLY A 170 31.06 6.67 0.35
CA GLY A 170 32.16 5.70 0.24
C GLY A 170 33.39 6.26 -0.46
N GLN A 171 33.22 7.01 -1.56
CA GLN A 171 34.29 7.68 -2.30
C GLN A 171 34.94 8.79 -1.45
N HIS A 172 34.16 9.54 -0.68
CA HIS A 172 34.69 10.52 0.26
C HIS A 172 35.56 9.87 1.34
N ALA A 173 35.13 8.74 1.90
CA ALA A 173 35.92 8.00 2.90
C ALA A 173 37.25 7.48 2.33
N LYS A 174 37.35 7.26 1.01
CA LYS A 174 38.59 6.92 0.30
C LYS A 174 39.44 8.12 -0.10
N GLY A 175 38.95 9.35 0.09
CA GLY A 175 39.61 10.58 -0.35
C GLY A 175 39.44 10.91 -1.84
N GLU A 176 38.54 10.23 -2.54
CA GLU A 176 38.28 10.43 -3.98
C GLU A 176 37.33 11.62 -4.24
N LEU A 177 36.45 11.91 -3.28
CA LEU A 177 35.57 13.09 -3.28
C LEU A 177 35.83 13.96 -2.06
N ASN A 178 35.67 15.27 -2.23
CA ASN A 178 35.59 16.21 -1.12
C ASN A 178 34.13 16.42 -0.65
N ALA A 179 33.95 17.03 0.52
CA ALA A 179 32.63 17.24 1.13
C ALA A 179 31.69 18.10 0.27
N ILE A 180 32.21 19.04 -0.53
CA ILE A 180 31.40 19.87 -1.42
C ILE A 180 30.82 19.01 -2.56
N GLN A 181 31.61 18.11 -3.12
CA GLN A 181 31.15 17.20 -4.17
C GLN A 181 30.08 16.22 -3.65
N VAL A 182 30.26 15.69 -2.44
CA VAL A 182 29.23 14.84 -1.81
C VAL A 182 27.92 15.62 -1.64
N LYS A 183 28.00 16.85 -1.11
CA LYS A 183 26.82 17.71 -0.92
C LYS A 183 26.10 18.02 -2.24
N GLN A 184 26.84 18.25 -3.32
CA GLN A 184 26.26 18.50 -4.64
C GLN A 184 25.46 17.30 -5.17
N ILE A 185 25.89 16.07 -4.87
CA ILE A 185 25.16 14.84 -5.23
C ILE A 185 23.91 14.70 -4.33
N GLU A 186 24.08 14.90 -3.02
CA GLU A 186 23.01 14.85 -2.02
C GLU A 186 21.83 15.78 -2.39
N GLU A 187 22.11 17.03 -2.76
CA GLU A 187 21.11 18.06 -3.03
C GLU A 187 20.20 17.77 -4.23
N VAL A 188 20.59 16.86 -5.13
CA VAL A 188 19.86 16.63 -6.40
C VAL A 188 19.41 15.19 -6.62
N ALA A 189 19.86 14.24 -5.80
CA ALA A 189 19.62 12.81 -6.00
C ALA A 189 18.15 12.39 -5.81
N ILE A 190 17.42 13.08 -4.93
CA ILE A 190 16.03 12.74 -4.56
C ILE A 190 15.12 13.93 -4.95
N PRO A 191 14.62 13.99 -6.19
CA PRO A 191 13.99 15.19 -6.73
C PRO A 191 12.55 15.43 -6.26
N GLY A 192 11.94 14.50 -5.51
CA GLY A 192 10.55 14.64 -5.09
C GLY A 192 9.94 13.35 -4.55
N PRO A 193 8.60 13.18 -4.68
CA PRO A 193 7.89 12.06 -4.10
C PRO A 193 8.08 10.76 -4.89
N GLY A 194 7.98 9.64 -4.19
CA GLY A 194 8.06 8.28 -4.72
C GLY A 194 9.12 7.42 -4.04
N SER A 195 9.01 6.10 -4.22
CA SER A 195 9.96 5.16 -3.64
C SER A 195 11.24 5.05 -4.46
N CYS A 196 12.28 4.43 -3.89
CA CYS A 196 13.60 4.31 -4.52
C CYS A 196 13.51 3.73 -5.95
N GLY A 197 14.19 4.38 -6.90
CA GLY A 197 14.02 4.12 -8.34
C GLY A 197 14.51 2.76 -8.86
N GLY A 198 15.49 2.15 -8.20
CA GLY A 198 16.03 0.84 -8.58
C GLY A 198 15.13 -0.34 -8.17
N MET A 199 15.51 -1.55 -8.58
CA MET A 199 14.85 -2.81 -8.17
C MET A 199 15.19 -3.22 -6.73
N TYR A 200 15.08 -2.29 -5.77
CA TYR A 200 15.15 -2.56 -4.34
C TYR A 200 13.85 -3.20 -3.84
N THR A 201 13.68 -3.34 -2.53
CA THR A 201 12.50 -4.01 -1.97
C THR A 201 11.20 -3.33 -2.43
N ALA A 202 11.15 -1.99 -2.48
CA ALA A 202 9.92 -1.31 -2.86
C ALA A 202 9.38 -1.70 -4.25
N ASN A 203 10.18 -1.48 -5.30
CA ASN A 203 9.79 -1.85 -6.67
C ASN A 203 9.69 -3.37 -6.85
N THR A 204 10.53 -4.16 -6.17
CA THR A 204 10.41 -5.63 -6.18
C THR A 204 9.06 -6.09 -5.66
N MET A 205 8.64 -5.58 -4.51
CA MET A 205 7.37 -5.95 -3.89
C MET A 205 6.18 -5.40 -4.67
N ALA A 206 6.27 -4.19 -5.24
CA ALA A 206 5.23 -3.66 -6.10
C ALA A 206 4.98 -4.57 -7.32
N SER A 207 6.04 -4.95 -8.05
CA SER A 207 5.93 -5.85 -9.20
C SER A 207 5.50 -7.26 -8.79
N ALA A 208 5.97 -7.75 -7.64
CA ALA A 208 5.56 -9.05 -7.09
C ALA A 208 4.06 -9.09 -6.77
N ILE A 209 3.52 -8.03 -6.16
CA ILE A 209 2.12 -7.93 -5.76
C ILE A 209 1.20 -7.78 -6.98
N GLU A 210 1.64 -7.04 -8.00
CA GLU A 210 0.93 -7.00 -9.29
C GLU A 210 0.87 -8.39 -9.93
N ALA A 211 1.99 -9.11 -9.98
CA ALA A 211 2.05 -10.49 -10.48
C ALA A 211 1.25 -11.49 -9.62
N LEU A 212 1.05 -11.18 -8.34
CA LEU A 212 0.22 -11.97 -7.42
C LEU A 212 -1.27 -11.81 -7.72
N GLY A 213 -1.65 -10.74 -8.44
CA GLY A 213 -3.03 -10.39 -8.75
C GLY A 213 -3.70 -9.47 -7.72
N MET A 214 -2.95 -8.93 -6.76
CA MET A 214 -3.50 -8.08 -5.69
C MET A 214 -3.47 -6.57 -6.02
N SER A 215 -2.94 -6.20 -7.18
CA SER A 215 -2.96 -4.84 -7.73
C SER A 215 -3.51 -4.82 -9.14
N LEU A 216 -4.00 -3.66 -9.58
CA LEU A 216 -4.37 -3.47 -10.98
C LEU A 216 -3.15 -3.63 -11.90
N PRO A 217 -3.35 -4.16 -13.13
CA PRO A 217 -2.28 -4.24 -14.12
C PRO A 217 -1.64 -2.86 -14.36
N ASN A 218 -0.32 -2.85 -14.48
CA ASN A 218 0.53 -1.68 -14.65
C ASN A 218 0.62 -0.74 -13.43
N SER A 219 0.06 -1.10 -12.27
CA SER A 219 0.15 -0.26 -11.05
C SER A 219 1.60 -0.12 -10.56
N SER A 220 2.42 -1.17 -10.70
CA SER A 220 3.80 -1.21 -10.19
C SER A 220 4.80 -0.37 -10.99
N ALA A 221 4.53 -0.08 -12.26
CA ALA A 221 5.46 0.59 -13.17
C ALA A 221 5.26 2.12 -13.26
N GLN A 222 4.30 2.67 -12.53
CA GLN A 222 3.93 4.09 -12.63
C GLN A 222 4.79 4.97 -11.72
N ASN A 223 5.11 6.18 -12.20
CA ASN A 223 5.80 7.19 -11.40
C ASN A 223 4.84 7.81 -10.38
N ALA A 224 5.34 8.14 -9.19
CA ALA A 224 4.56 8.74 -8.12
C ALA A 224 3.87 10.07 -8.49
N VAL A 225 4.50 10.84 -9.39
CA VAL A 225 4.01 12.16 -9.84
C VAL A 225 3.17 12.11 -11.13
N SER A 226 2.84 10.91 -11.61
CA SER A 226 2.15 10.73 -12.89
C SER A 226 0.62 10.83 -12.74
N ASP A 227 -0.06 11.34 -13.77
CA ASP A 227 -1.53 11.37 -13.80
C ASP A 227 -2.10 9.94 -13.89
N GLU A 228 -1.36 9.02 -14.49
CA GLU A 228 -1.68 7.59 -14.51
C GLU A 228 -1.79 7.02 -13.09
N LYS A 229 -0.95 7.48 -12.15
CA LYS A 229 -1.03 7.04 -10.74
C LYS A 229 -2.28 7.54 -10.03
N LEU A 230 -2.71 8.78 -10.31
CA LEU A 230 -3.99 9.29 -9.80
C LEU A 230 -5.16 8.46 -10.36
N SER A 231 -5.14 8.19 -11.68
CA SER A 231 -6.15 7.36 -12.33
C SER A 231 -6.17 5.92 -11.81
N ASP A 232 -5.01 5.33 -11.53
CA ASP A 232 -4.87 3.99 -10.94
C ASP A 232 -5.54 3.91 -9.56
N CYS A 233 -5.34 4.93 -8.71
CA CYS A 233 -5.99 5.00 -7.39
C CYS A 233 -7.51 5.11 -7.50
N TYR A 234 -8.01 6.00 -8.37
CA TYR A 234 -9.44 6.13 -8.65
C TYR A 234 -10.05 4.81 -9.13
N ARG A 235 -9.38 4.13 -10.08
CA ARG A 235 -9.82 2.83 -10.60
C ARG A 235 -9.78 1.74 -9.54
N ALA A 236 -8.80 1.75 -8.63
CA ALA A 236 -8.74 0.80 -7.52
C ALA A 236 -9.93 0.98 -6.56
N GLY A 237 -10.31 2.24 -6.28
CA GLY A 237 -11.54 2.57 -5.56
C GLY A 237 -12.79 2.01 -6.23
N GLN A 238 -12.89 2.06 -7.56
CA GLN A 238 -14.01 1.44 -8.28
C GLN A 238 -13.94 -0.09 -8.25
N GLN A 239 -12.74 -0.66 -8.41
CA GLN A 239 -12.52 -2.10 -8.52
C GLN A 239 -12.87 -2.84 -7.23
N VAL A 240 -12.62 -2.26 -6.05
CA VAL A 240 -12.96 -2.94 -4.78
C VAL A 240 -14.46 -3.18 -4.63
N LEU A 241 -15.31 -2.30 -5.16
CA LEU A 241 -16.77 -2.51 -5.20
C LEU A 241 -17.14 -3.68 -6.11
N GLU A 242 -16.41 -3.87 -7.21
CA GLU A 242 -16.64 -5.02 -8.09
C GLU A 242 -16.19 -6.33 -7.45
N LEU A 243 -15.07 -6.32 -6.72
CA LEU A 243 -14.63 -7.46 -5.91
C LEU A 243 -15.67 -7.79 -4.82
N LEU A 244 -16.28 -6.77 -4.19
CA LEU A 244 -17.36 -6.94 -3.21
C LEU A 244 -18.60 -7.60 -3.80
N LYS A 245 -19.04 -7.16 -4.99
CA LYS A 245 -20.20 -7.78 -5.69
C LYS A 245 -19.97 -9.25 -5.99
N GLN A 246 -18.74 -9.62 -6.35
CA GLN A 246 -18.36 -10.99 -6.69
C GLN A 246 -17.88 -11.79 -5.47
N ASP A 247 -17.78 -11.16 -4.30
CA ASP A 247 -17.19 -11.71 -3.08
C ASP A 247 -15.78 -12.29 -3.27
N ILE A 248 -14.95 -11.66 -4.12
CA ILE A 248 -13.58 -12.08 -4.37
C ILE A 248 -12.67 -11.52 -3.27
N LYS A 249 -12.04 -12.41 -2.51
CA LYS A 249 -11.22 -12.10 -1.32
C LYS A 249 -9.74 -12.37 -1.58
N PRO A 250 -8.82 -11.86 -0.73
CA PRO A 250 -7.39 -12.18 -0.82
C PRO A 250 -7.07 -13.67 -0.92
N SER A 251 -7.77 -14.52 -0.16
CA SER A 251 -7.60 -15.98 -0.23
C SER A 251 -7.99 -16.62 -1.56
N ASP A 252 -8.88 -15.98 -2.33
CA ASP A 252 -9.28 -16.44 -3.66
C ASP A 252 -8.21 -16.08 -4.71
N ILE A 253 -7.43 -15.02 -4.47
CA ILE A 253 -6.40 -14.49 -5.38
C ILE A 253 -5.02 -15.08 -5.08
N MET A 254 -4.60 -15.02 -3.80
CA MET A 254 -3.25 -15.33 -3.33
C MET A 254 -3.02 -16.85 -3.19
N THR A 255 -3.24 -17.60 -4.26
CA THR A 255 -3.04 -19.05 -4.31
C THR A 255 -1.56 -19.42 -4.44
N LYS A 256 -1.19 -20.68 -4.19
CA LYS A 256 0.17 -21.21 -4.44
C LYS A 256 0.68 -20.86 -5.84
N LYS A 257 -0.17 -21.00 -6.87
CA LYS A 257 0.19 -20.66 -8.25
C LYS A 257 0.44 -19.16 -8.44
N ALA A 258 -0.33 -18.31 -7.77
CA ALA A 258 -0.12 -16.87 -7.81
C ALA A 258 1.24 -16.51 -7.18
N PHE A 259 1.58 -17.09 -6.02
CA PHE A 259 2.90 -16.91 -5.41
C PHE A 259 4.03 -17.38 -6.33
N GLU A 260 3.89 -18.53 -6.99
CA GLU A 260 4.91 -18.99 -7.95
C GLU A 260 5.07 -18.03 -9.15
N ASN A 261 3.97 -17.44 -9.64
CA ASN A 261 4.04 -16.42 -10.69
C ASN A 261 4.79 -15.17 -10.21
N SER A 262 4.48 -14.68 -9.01
CA SER A 262 5.19 -13.56 -8.41
C SER A 262 6.67 -13.85 -8.22
N ILE A 263 7.04 -15.04 -7.77
CA ILE A 263 8.45 -15.45 -7.61
C ILE A 263 9.16 -15.46 -8.97
N ARG A 264 8.54 -15.99 -10.03
CA ARG A 264 9.11 -15.97 -11.39
C ARG A 264 9.36 -14.54 -11.87
N VAL A 265 8.44 -13.61 -11.61
CA VAL A 265 8.60 -12.19 -11.95
C VAL A 265 9.75 -11.55 -11.15
N VAL A 266 9.84 -11.81 -9.85
CA VAL A 266 10.94 -11.31 -9.01
C VAL A 266 12.31 -11.81 -9.52
N ILE A 267 12.42 -13.09 -9.88
CA ILE A 267 13.64 -13.66 -10.47
C ILE A 267 13.97 -12.99 -11.80
N ALA A 268 12.98 -12.84 -12.69
CA ALA A 268 13.18 -12.24 -14.00
C ALA A 268 13.64 -10.77 -13.94
N LEU A 269 13.19 -10.03 -12.93
CA LEU A 269 13.55 -8.62 -12.72
C LEU A 269 14.83 -8.44 -11.89
N GLY A 270 15.44 -9.52 -11.39
CA GLY A 270 16.59 -9.42 -10.49
C GLY A 270 16.25 -8.71 -9.17
N GLY A 271 15.05 -8.97 -8.65
CA GLY A 271 14.53 -8.28 -7.47
C GLY A 271 15.26 -8.58 -6.16
N SER A 272 14.99 -7.76 -5.15
CA SER A 272 15.58 -7.80 -3.82
C SER A 272 15.38 -9.15 -3.11
N THR A 273 16.42 -9.62 -2.42
CA THR A 273 16.36 -10.82 -1.56
C THR A 273 15.39 -10.68 -0.39
N ASN A 274 15.05 -9.46 0.03
CA ASN A 274 14.01 -9.22 1.04
C ASN A 274 12.63 -9.74 0.61
N ALA A 275 12.40 -9.91 -0.70
CA ALA A 275 11.18 -10.50 -1.22
C ALA A 275 10.94 -11.91 -0.65
N VAL A 276 11.99 -12.69 -0.35
CA VAL A 276 11.85 -14.02 0.26
C VAL A 276 11.15 -13.93 1.61
N LEU A 277 11.62 -13.04 2.50
CA LEU A 277 11.02 -12.83 3.83
C LEU A 277 9.56 -12.36 3.74
N HIS A 278 9.26 -11.57 2.72
CA HIS A 278 7.94 -10.99 2.53
C HIS A 278 6.95 -11.98 1.90
N PHE A 279 7.38 -12.79 0.93
CA PHE A 279 6.57 -13.87 0.38
C PHE A 279 6.21 -14.91 1.43
N LEU A 280 7.17 -15.36 2.23
CA LEU A 280 6.92 -16.32 3.30
C LEU A 280 5.89 -15.78 4.30
N ALA A 281 5.99 -14.51 4.69
CA ALA A 281 5.04 -13.90 5.60
C ALA A 281 3.64 -13.73 5.00
N MET A 282 3.54 -13.27 3.74
CA MET A 282 2.26 -13.14 3.04
C MET A 282 1.60 -14.50 2.80
N ALA A 283 2.36 -15.52 2.40
CA ALA A 283 1.89 -16.88 2.17
C ALA A 283 1.37 -17.50 3.47
N HIS A 284 2.16 -17.40 4.56
CA HIS A 284 1.73 -17.83 5.89
C HIS A 284 0.44 -17.14 6.33
N THR A 285 0.31 -15.83 6.09
CA THR A 285 -0.87 -15.05 6.48
C THR A 285 -2.15 -15.55 5.80
N VAL A 286 -2.07 -15.99 4.55
CA VAL A 286 -3.22 -16.52 3.79
C VAL A 286 -3.31 -18.06 3.84
N GLY A 287 -2.49 -18.72 4.66
CA GLY A 287 -2.50 -20.18 4.82
C GLY A 287 -2.00 -20.97 3.61
N VAL A 288 -1.17 -20.37 2.77
CA VAL A 288 -0.52 -21.03 1.64
C VAL A 288 0.87 -21.52 2.06
N ASP A 289 1.11 -22.81 1.88
CA ASP A 289 2.42 -23.42 2.13
C ASP A 289 3.44 -22.93 1.09
N LEU A 290 4.51 -22.28 1.55
CA LEU A 290 5.60 -21.75 0.75
C LEU A 290 6.91 -21.89 1.52
N THR A 291 7.94 -22.41 0.86
CA THR A 291 9.26 -22.73 1.43
C THR A 291 10.36 -22.25 0.51
#